data_AF-A0A453BCS3-F1
#
_entry.id   AF-A0A453BCS3-F1
#
_cell.length_a   1.000
_cell.length_b   1.000
_cell.length_c   1.000
_cell.angle_alpha   90.00
_cell.angle_beta   90.00
_cell.angle_gamma   90.00
#
_symmetry.space_group_name_H-M   'P 1'
#
loop_
_entity.id
_entity.type
_entity.pdbx_description
1 polymer ?
#
loop_
_entity_poly.entity_id
_entity_poly.type
_entity_poly.pdbx_seq_one_letter_code
_entity_poly.pdbx_strand_id
1 'polypeptide(L)'
;MDSSNGKRKHRGYLTWTDKMDWALLDVLVEHHNNGNHTANGWKPHAYSAAVKNVREKCNVEITRDHVLSRCKTFDKHCSTISKLLDRSEFGWDRNKNMIVIHNEDAWKVYIQVGYTNSLLLFLTGIRF
;
A
#
# COMPACT_ATOMS: atom_id res chain seq x y z
N MET A 1 -18.00 39.86 -8.38
CA MET A 1 -17.20 39.31 -7.27
C MET A 1 -18.13 38.36 -6.54
N ASP A 2 -17.96 37.06 -6.47
CA ASP A 2 -16.78 36.20 -6.43
C ASP A 2 -17.11 34.89 -7.19
N SER A 3 -16.24 34.53 -8.13
CA SER A 3 -16.29 33.25 -8.83
C SER A 3 -15.47 32.24 -8.03
N SER A 4 -16.13 31.39 -7.25
CA SER A 4 -15.51 30.27 -6.54
C SER A 4 -15.14 29.16 -7.54
N ASN A 5 -14.07 29.39 -8.30
CA ASN A 5 -13.49 28.41 -9.20
C ASN A 5 -12.73 27.36 -8.38
N GLY A 6 -13.46 26.38 -7.86
CA GLY A 6 -12.91 25.14 -7.35
C GLY A 6 -12.26 24.37 -8.49
N LYS A 7 -11.06 24.78 -8.89
CA LYS A 7 -10.23 24.05 -9.84
C LYS A 7 -10.00 22.67 -9.24
N ARG A 8 -10.75 21.69 -9.72
CA ARG A 8 -10.42 20.27 -9.59
C ARG A 8 -9.01 20.14 -10.16
N LYS A 9 -8.00 20.20 -9.30
CA LYS A 9 -6.61 19.90 -9.66
C LYS A 9 -6.69 18.59 -10.42
N HIS A 10 -6.26 18.62 -11.68
CA HIS A 10 -6.14 17.44 -12.51
C HIS A 10 -5.44 16.38 -11.66
N ARG A 11 -6.20 15.40 -11.16
CA ARG A 11 -5.65 14.26 -10.43
C ARG A 11 -4.97 13.43 -11.50
N GLY A 12 -3.77 13.88 -11.91
CA GLY A 12 -2.94 13.18 -12.86
C GLY A 12 -2.86 11.74 -12.39
N TYR A 13 -3.28 10.83 -13.24
CA TYR A 13 -3.27 9.41 -12.91
C TYR A 13 -1.82 8.98 -12.77
N LEU A 14 -1.35 8.90 -11.52
CA LEU A 14 -0.01 8.45 -11.19
C LEU A 14 -0.02 6.93 -11.07
N THR A 15 0.61 6.26 -12.03
CA THR A 15 0.90 4.83 -11.92
C THR A 15 2.05 4.63 -10.94
N TRP A 16 1.78 3.93 -9.84
CA TRP A 16 2.81 3.58 -8.84
C TRP A 16 3.69 2.46 -9.37
N THR A 17 5.00 2.59 -9.12
CA THR A 17 6.00 1.56 -9.41
C THR A 17 6.45 0.90 -8.13
N ASP A 18 7.02 -0.30 -8.21
CA ASP A 18 7.53 -1.03 -7.04
C ASP A 18 8.56 -0.20 -6.28
N LYS A 19 9.46 0.49 -6.99
CA LYS A 19 10.46 1.38 -6.38
C LYS A 19 9.81 2.51 -5.55
N MET A 20 8.69 3.06 -6.01
CA MET A 20 7.94 4.08 -5.28
C MET A 20 7.23 3.50 -4.06
N ASP A 21 6.68 2.29 -4.18
CA ASP A 21 6.07 1.58 -3.06
C ASP A 21 7.10 1.30 -1.96
N TRP A 22 8.30 0.83 -2.34
CA TRP A 22 9.41 0.64 -1.40
C TRP A 22 9.79 1.94 -0.68
N ALA A 23 10.00 3.02 -1.43
CA ALA A 23 10.32 4.32 -0.84
C ALA A 23 9.19 4.83 0.08
N LEU A 24 7.93 4.54 -0.24
CA LEU A 24 6.82 4.88 0.64
C LEU A 24 6.82 4.01 1.91
N LEU A 25 6.92 2.70 1.76
CA LEU A 25 6.86 1.73 2.85
C LEU A 25 7.99 1.93 3.86
N ASP A 26 9.22 2.24 3.43
CA ASP A 26 10.34 2.58 4.31
C ASP A 26 9.93 3.63 5.37
N VAL A 27 9.30 4.72 4.91
CA VAL A 27 8.87 5.83 5.76
C VAL A 27 7.67 5.41 6.61
N LEU A 28 6.70 4.69 6.03
CA LEU A 28 5.52 4.27 6.78
C LEU A 28 5.88 3.31 7.92
N VAL A 29 6.81 2.38 7.73
CA VAL A 29 7.29 1.44 8.76
C VAL A 29 7.99 2.19 9.89
N GLU A 30 8.90 3.11 9.55
CA GLU A 30 9.58 3.94 10.56
C GLU A 30 8.56 4.76 11.38
N HIS A 31 7.64 5.45 10.71
CA HIS A 31 6.61 6.24 11.39
C HIS A 31 5.59 5.38 12.15
N HIS A 32 5.35 4.14 11.73
CA HIS A 32 4.53 3.18 12.47
C HIS A 32 5.16 2.89 13.82
N ASN A 33 6.44 2.50 13.81
CA ASN A 33 7.23 2.18 14.99
C ASN A 33 7.36 3.38 15.94
N ASN A 34 7.40 4.60 15.38
CA ASN A 34 7.45 5.85 16.13
C ASN A 34 6.08 6.36 16.62
N GLY A 35 4.99 5.59 16.48
CA GLY A 35 3.65 5.99 16.95
C GLY A 35 3.06 7.21 16.22
N ASN A 36 3.44 7.43 14.96
CA ASN A 36 2.98 8.57 14.16
C ASN A 36 1.72 8.27 13.33
N HIS A 37 0.98 7.23 13.71
CA HIS A 37 -0.32 6.87 13.19
C HIS A 37 -1.44 7.34 14.14
N THR A 38 -2.64 7.45 13.60
CA THR A 38 -3.89 7.86 14.26
C THR A 38 -5.00 6.91 13.81
N ALA A 39 -6.16 6.96 14.46
CA ALA A 39 -7.33 6.18 14.04
C ALA A 39 -7.72 6.39 12.56
N ASN A 40 -7.40 7.57 11.99
CA ASN A 40 -7.78 7.97 10.64
C ASN A 40 -6.58 8.05 9.66
N GLY A 41 -5.47 7.37 9.96
CA GLY A 41 -4.27 7.37 9.13
C GLY A 41 -3.10 8.10 9.79
N TRP A 42 -2.24 8.75 9.02
CA TRP A 42 -0.95 9.27 9.52
C TRP A 42 -1.00 10.72 10.02
N LYS A 43 -0.09 11.07 10.94
CA LYS A 43 0.13 12.48 11.33
C LYS A 43 0.67 13.30 10.14
N PRO A 44 0.44 14.62 10.08
CA PRO A 44 0.83 15.45 8.93
C PRO A 44 2.30 15.35 8.53
N HIS A 45 3.22 15.29 9.50
CA HIS A 45 4.66 15.20 9.22
C HIS A 45 5.08 13.86 8.61
N ALA A 46 4.39 12.76 8.92
CA ALA A 46 4.63 11.47 8.28
C ALA A 46 4.28 11.50 6.78
N TYR A 47 3.17 12.16 6.42
CA TYR A 47 2.85 12.38 5.00
C TYR A 47 3.87 13.26 4.30
N SER A 48 4.35 14.32 4.95
CA SER A 48 5.38 15.19 4.39
C SER A 48 6.70 14.43 4.17
N ALA A 49 7.10 13.61 5.14
CA ALA A 49 8.28 12.74 5.04
C ALA A 49 8.14 11.73 3.89
N ALA A 50 6.98 11.10 3.75
CA ALA A 50 6.71 10.14 2.68
C ALA A 50 6.77 10.79 1.29
N VAL A 51 6.14 11.96 1.13
CA VAL A 51 6.21 12.73 -0.14
C VAL A 51 7.64 13.08 -0.48
N LYS A 52 8.41 13.59 0.50
CA LYS A 52 9.82 13.94 0.32
C LYS A 52 10.65 12.73 -0.11
N ASN A 53 10.55 11.62 0.62
CA ASN A 53 11.35 10.43 0.36
C ASN A 53 11.08 9.82 -1.02
N VAL A 54 9.82 9.73 -1.44
CA VAL A 54 9.48 9.20 -2.77
C VAL A 54 9.98 10.13 -3.87
N ARG A 55 9.84 11.46 -3.72
CA ARG A 55 10.39 12.44 -4.66
C ARG A 55 11.89 12.28 -4.82
N GLU A 56 12.62 12.21 -3.71
CA GLU A 56 14.09 12.11 -3.70
C GLU A 56 14.59 10.77 -4.25
N LYS A 57 14.03 9.64 -3.80
CA LYS A 57 14.49 8.30 -4.23
C LYS A 57 14.08 7.95 -5.66
N CYS A 58 12.94 8.46 -6.14
CA CYS A 58 12.35 8.05 -7.42
C CYS A 58 12.36 9.13 -8.49
N ASN A 59 12.76 10.37 -8.16
CA ASN A 59 12.77 11.51 -9.09
C ASN A 59 11.40 11.73 -9.78
N VAL A 60 10.33 11.73 -8.98
CA VAL A 60 8.93 11.85 -9.43
C VAL A 60 8.22 12.96 -8.69
N GLU A 61 7.34 13.68 -9.37
CA GLU A 61 6.48 14.68 -8.73
C GLU A 61 5.21 14.06 -8.19
N ILE A 62 5.10 13.98 -6.85
CA ILE A 62 3.91 13.48 -6.17
C ILE A 62 3.40 14.46 -5.12
N THR A 63 2.11 14.34 -4.81
CA THR A 63 1.46 15.14 -3.79
C THR A 63 1.04 14.26 -2.61
N ARG A 64 0.65 14.90 -1.50
CA ARG A 64 0.03 14.21 -0.36
C ARG A 64 -1.18 13.38 -0.78
N ASP A 65 -1.99 13.86 -1.73
CA ASP A 65 -3.17 13.12 -2.21
C ASP A 65 -2.80 11.82 -2.92
N HIS A 66 -1.67 11.79 -3.64
CA HIS A 66 -1.15 10.57 -4.24
C HIS A 66 -0.74 9.55 -3.17
N VAL A 67 -0.03 10.00 -2.13
CA VAL A 67 0.37 9.15 -0.99
C VAL A 67 -0.86 8.63 -0.25
N LEU A 68 -1.82 9.49 0.07
CA LEU A 68 -3.09 9.11 0.71
C LEU A 68 -3.83 8.04 -0.11
N SER A 69 -3.92 8.24 -1.42
CA SER A 69 -4.54 7.28 -2.32
C SER A 69 -3.81 5.93 -2.30
N ARG A 70 -2.48 5.93 -2.24
CA ARG A 70 -1.70 4.69 -2.18
C ARG A 70 -1.80 3.99 -0.84
N CYS A 71 -1.80 4.72 0.28
CA CYS A 71 -2.02 4.13 1.60
C CYS A 71 -3.37 3.41 1.66
N LYS A 72 -4.45 3.97 1.08
CA LYS A 72 -5.74 3.27 0.99
C LYS A 72 -5.67 1.96 0.21
N THR A 73 -4.78 1.87 -0.78
CA THR A 73 -4.54 0.63 -1.51
C THR A 73 -3.81 -0.39 -0.64
N PHE A 74 -2.79 0.04 0.13
CA PHE A 74 -2.14 -0.82 1.11
C PHE A 74 -3.09 -1.30 2.20
N ASP A 75 -3.96 -0.43 2.76
CA ASP A 75 -4.96 -0.82 3.75
C ASP A 75 -5.89 -1.93 3.22
N LYS A 76 -6.31 -1.82 1.94
CA LYS A 76 -7.09 -2.86 1.28
C LYS A 76 -6.30 -4.17 1.14
N HIS A 77 -5.02 -4.10 0.77
CA HIS A 77 -4.16 -5.29 0.67
C HIS A 77 -3.98 -5.96 2.03
N CYS A 78 -3.68 -5.19 3.07
CA CYS A 78 -3.59 -5.69 4.44
C CYS A 78 -4.90 -6.32 4.89
N SER A 79 -6.05 -5.69 4.64
CA SER A 79 -7.36 -6.26 4.96
C SER A 79 -7.61 -7.59 4.24
N THR A 80 -7.22 -7.68 2.96
CA THR A 80 -7.31 -8.93 2.19
C THR A 80 -6.39 -10.01 2.77
N ILE A 81 -5.15 -9.66 3.10
CA ILE A 81 -4.18 -10.57 3.73
C ILE A 81 -4.70 -11.05 5.09
N SER A 82 -5.24 -10.18 5.94
CA SER A 82 -5.84 -10.57 7.22
C SER A 82 -6.97 -11.58 7.02
N LYS A 83 -7.88 -11.33 6.08
CA LYS A 83 -8.96 -12.29 5.75
C LYS A 83 -8.46 -13.63 5.24
N LEU A 84 -7.30 -13.65 4.55
CA LEU A 84 -6.66 -14.89 4.15
C LEU A 84 -6.14 -15.64 5.36
N LEU A 85 -5.43 -14.94 6.25
CA LEU A 85 -4.82 -15.51 7.46
C LEU A 85 -5.84 -15.93 8.53
N ASP A 86 -7.07 -15.40 8.48
CA ASP A 86 -8.17 -15.87 9.32
C ASP A 86 -8.65 -17.29 8.94
N ARG A 87 -8.22 -17.80 7.78
CA ARG A 87 -8.54 -19.15 7.30
C ARG A 87 -7.38 -20.10 7.60
N SER A 88 -7.68 -21.28 8.15
CA SER A 88 -6.66 -22.25 8.60
C SER A 88 -5.80 -22.81 7.46
N GLU A 89 -6.25 -22.66 6.22
CA GLU A 89 -5.57 -23.09 5.01
C GLU A 89 -4.42 -22.16 4.60
N PHE A 90 -4.28 -20.99 5.24
CA PHE A 90 -3.25 -20.01 4.95
C PHE A 90 -2.46 -19.67 6.21
N GLY A 91 -1.15 -19.49 6.03
CA GLY A 91 -0.23 -19.05 7.07
C GLY A 91 0.56 -17.82 6.63
N TRP A 92 1.37 -17.29 7.54
CA TRP A 92 2.28 -16.18 7.25
C TRP A 92 3.72 -16.61 7.54
N ASP A 93 4.57 -16.58 6.51
CA ASP A 93 6.02 -16.72 6.70
C ASP A 93 6.57 -15.36 7.13
N ARG A 94 6.93 -15.22 8.42
CA ARG A 94 7.49 -13.96 8.96
C ARG A 94 8.88 -13.63 8.42
N ASN A 95 9.63 -14.63 7.95
CA ASN A 95 10.98 -14.41 7.43
C ASN A 95 10.93 -13.93 5.99
N LYS A 96 10.00 -14.47 5.21
CA LYS A 96 9.79 -14.07 3.80
C LYS A 96 8.73 -12.99 3.64
N ASN A 97 7.96 -12.70 4.69
CA ASN A 97 6.78 -11.84 4.69
C ASN A 97 5.82 -12.18 3.53
N MET A 98 5.50 -13.46 3.42
CA MET A 98 4.65 -14.02 2.37
C MET A 98 3.54 -14.88 2.96
N ILE A 99 2.43 -14.98 2.22
CA ILE A 99 1.39 -15.98 2.50
C ILE A 99 1.94 -17.36 2.20
N VAL A 100 1.85 -18.25 3.18
CA VAL A 100 2.07 -19.68 3.03
C VAL A 100 0.73 -20.33 2.73
N ILE A 101 0.68 -21.16 1.70
CA ILE A 101 -0.51 -21.92 1.34
C ILE A 101 -0.33 -23.33 1.89
N HIS A 102 -1.19 -23.74 2.81
CA HIS A 102 -1.20 -25.11 3.35
C HIS A 102 -2.12 -26.04 2.55
N ASN A 103 -3.06 -25.48 1.78
CA ASN A 103 -3.97 -26.21 0.91
C ASN A 103 -4.09 -25.53 -0.47
N GLU A 104 -3.57 -26.17 -1.51
CA GLU A 104 -3.58 -25.63 -2.88
C GLU A 104 -4.98 -25.48 -3.48
N ASP A 105 -5.94 -26.32 -3.08
CA ASP A 105 -7.31 -26.24 -3.61
C ASP A 105 -8.06 -25.05 -3.03
N ALA A 106 -7.80 -24.70 -1.77
CA ALA A 106 -8.29 -23.45 -1.18
C ALA A 106 -7.74 -22.20 -1.89
N TRP A 107 -6.49 -22.26 -2.35
CA TRP A 107 -5.89 -21.20 -3.18
C TRP A 107 -6.55 -21.12 -4.56
N LYS A 108 -6.78 -22.24 -5.24
CA LYS A 108 -7.45 -22.30 -6.55
C LYS A 108 -8.85 -21.68 -6.53
N VAL A 109 -9.64 -21.99 -5.49
CA VAL A 109 -10.96 -21.36 -5.28
C VAL A 109 -10.81 -19.86 -5.09
N TYR A 110 -9.82 -19.41 -4.33
CA TYR A 110 -9.61 -17.99 -4.06
C TYR A 110 -9.17 -17.19 -5.32
N ILE A 111 -8.29 -17.74 -6.15
CA ILE A 111 -7.85 -17.08 -7.39
C ILE A 111 -8.95 -17.08 -8.46
N GLN A 112 -9.84 -18.08 -8.50
CA GLN A 112 -11.00 -18.11 -9.38
C GLN A 112 -12.02 -17.01 -9.05
N VAL A 113 -12.04 -16.50 -7.81
CA VAL A 113 -12.93 -15.41 -7.38
C VAL A 113 -12.36 -14.01 -7.74
N GLY A 114 -11.21 -13.93 -8.42
CA GLY A 114 -10.78 -12.71 -9.13
C GLY A 114 -10.00 -11.67 -8.32
N TYR A 115 -9.37 -12.04 -7.19
CA TYR A 115 -8.57 -11.12 -6.37
C TYR A 115 -7.12 -10.87 -6.88
N THR A 116 -6.83 -11.20 -8.13
CA THR A 116 -5.47 -11.57 -8.55
C THR A 116 -4.54 -10.43 -8.96
N ASN A 117 -5.00 -9.27 -9.43
CA ASN A 117 -4.05 -8.37 -10.09
C ASN A 117 -3.20 -7.48 -9.16
N SER A 118 -3.62 -7.25 -7.91
CA SER A 118 -2.82 -6.40 -6.99
C SER A 118 -2.12 -7.18 -5.88
N LEU A 119 -2.68 -8.31 -5.42
CA LEU A 119 -2.04 -9.14 -4.39
C LEU A 119 -0.87 -9.96 -4.95
N LEU A 120 -0.96 -10.45 -6.19
CA LEU A 120 0.13 -11.23 -6.82
C LEU A 120 1.36 -10.37 -7.10
N LEU A 121 1.20 -9.10 -7.46
CA LEU A 121 2.34 -8.18 -7.65
C LEU A 121 3.02 -7.86 -6.30
N PHE A 122 2.25 -7.70 -5.23
CA PHE A 122 2.79 -7.43 -3.89
C PHE A 122 3.46 -8.67 -3.27
N LEU A 123 3.00 -9.88 -3.59
CA LEU A 123 3.59 -11.14 -3.08
C LEU A 123 4.74 -11.69 -3.95
N THR A 124 4.80 -11.35 -5.24
CA THR A 124 5.89 -11.82 -6.14
C THR A 124 6.96 -10.76 -6.39
N GLY A 125 6.67 -9.47 -6.20
CA GLY A 125 7.59 -8.35 -6.41
C GLY A 125 8.36 -7.92 -5.16
N ILE A 126 7.96 -8.37 -3.97
CA ILE A 126 8.64 -8.06 -2.71
C ILE A 126 9.53 -9.24 -2.34
N ARG A 127 10.76 -9.26 -2.87
CA ARG A 127 11.85 -10.00 -2.24
C ARG A 127 12.26 -9.23 -0.98
N PHE A 128 11.93 -9.77 0.19
CA PHE A 128 12.65 -9.42 1.43
C PHE A 128 14.04 -10.06 1.42
#